data_AF-A0A7X6HI03-F1
#
_entry.id   AF-A0A7X6HI03-F1
#
_cell.length_a   1.000
_cell.length_b   1.000
_cell.length_c   1.000
_cell.angle_alpha   90.00
_cell.angle_beta   90.00
_cell.angle_gamma   90.00
#
_symmetry.space_group_name_H-M   'P 1'
#
loop_
_entity.id
_entity.type
_entity.pdbx_description
1 polymer ?
#
loop_
_entity_poly.entity_id
_entity_poly.type
_entity_poly.pdbx_seq_one_letter_code
_entity_poly.pdbx_strand_id
1 'polypeptide(L)'
;MSISTDYLLSDGSPRYGIRTETALPSSAPAWPDDARLVPREASRLGLQHLAAAIDSRLTRAWADKEDPLLAALRAGHPAELAAAEDLVNAELGGRTAWLRKAQANRAAFLAPVAGRRQADGRYGTAVLQRAVLVLVLTGVAGAVAAATQGNLLPLLAAGLAVCGLAYVLGNLVTARLRLPVPARLQSAWLEEIRRDITDATLLSILRSKGVDVDERTARAAVRGWEHLRFVAAKVDEIHAGS
;
A
#
# COMPACT_ATOMS: atom_id res chain seq x y z
N MET A 1 -19.75 34.09 25.55
CA MET A 1 -18.89 32.89 25.48
C MET A 1 -17.74 33.11 26.44
N SER A 2 -17.79 32.47 27.61
CA SER A 2 -16.74 32.62 28.63
C SER A 2 -15.57 31.72 28.25
N ILE A 3 -14.41 32.30 27.92
CA ILE A 3 -13.17 31.55 27.70
C ILE A 3 -12.72 31.07 29.07
N SER A 4 -12.76 29.75 29.27
CA SER A 4 -12.35 29.10 30.52
C SER A 4 -10.87 29.43 30.79
N THR A 5 -10.59 30.04 31.93
CA THR A 5 -9.28 30.60 32.32
C THR A 5 -8.24 29.53 32.68
N ASP A 6 -8.63 28.25 32.70
CA ASP A 6 -7.78 27.12 33.08
C ASP A 6 -6.67 26.79 32.04
N TYR A 7 -6.62 27.50 30.92
CA TYR A 7 -5.72 27.23 29.79
C TYR A 7 -4.54 28.20 29.65
N LEU A 8 -4.42 29.20 30.52
CA LEU A 8 -3.36 30.23 30.48
C LEU A 8 -2.35 30.03 31.62
N LEU A 9 -1.07 30.27 31.32
CA LEU A 9 0.00 30.43 32.31
C LEU A 9 -0.21 31.74 33.10
N SER A 10 0.50 31.88 34.22
CA SER A 10 0.40 33.05 35.11
C SER A 10 0.79 34.38 34.45
N ASP A 11 1.46 34.33 33.30
CA ASP A 11 1.82 35.47 32.46
C ASP A 11 0.80 35.75 31.34
N GLY A 12 -0.31 35.01 31.29
CA GLY A 12 -1.33 35.10 30.26
C GLY A 12 -0.99 34.41 28.94
N SER A 13 0.13 33.66 28.88
CA SER A 13 0.49 32.89 27.68
C SER A 13 -0.22 31.53 27.65
N PRO A 14 -0.57 30.99 26.46
CA PRO A 14 -1.19 29.67 26.37
C PRO A 14 -0.25 28.57 26.88
N ARG A 15 -0.72 27.74 27.82
CA ARG A 15 0.09 26.68 28.47
C ARG A 15 0.55 25.60 27.49
N TYR A 16 -0.16 25.46 26.39
CA TYR A 16 0.23 24.67 25.23
C TYR A 16 0.19 25.61 24.03
N GLY A 17 1.28 25.67 23.27
CA GLY A 17 1.35 26.51 22.07
C GLY A 17 0.12 26.28 21.21
N ILE A 18 -0.64 27.35 20.96
CA ILE A 18 -1.71 27.32 19.97
C ILE A 18 -1.05 26.83 18.68
N ARG A 19 -1.45 25.65 18.19
CA ARG A 19 -1.23 25.33 16.78
C ARG A 19 -2.03 26.38 16.03
N THR A 20 -1.40 27.51 15.72
CA THR A 20 -1.88 28.36 14.67
C THR A 20 -1.97 27.44 13.47
N GLU A 21 -3.21 27.15 13.06
CA GLU A 21 -3.49 26.69 11.73
C GLU A 21 -2.79 27.70 10.83
N THR A 22 -1.60 27.33 10.40
CA THR A 22 -0.82 28.13 9.48
C THR A 22 -1.69 28.16 8.26
N ALA A 23 -2.30 29.31 7.97
CA ALA A 23 -3.02 29.51 6.73
C ALA A 23 -2.09 29.02 5.63
N LEU A 24 -2.43 27.86 5.05
CA LEU A 24 -1.64 27.26 3.99
C LEU A 24 -1.52 28.33 2.91
N PRO A 25 -0.30 28.67 2.44
CA PRO A 25 -0.16 29.58 1.33
C PRO A 25 -1.05 29.10 0.18
N SER A 26 -1.95 29.98 -0.26
CA SER A 26 -2.85 29.81 -1.40
C SER A 26 -2.03 29.95 -2.69
N SER A 27 -1.10 29.02 -2.88
CA SER A 27 -0.40 28.83 -4.13
C SER A 27 -0.77 27.43 -4.61
N ALA A 28 -1.20 27.32 -5.86
CA ALA A 28 -1.41 26.04 -6.52
C ALA A 28 -0.23 25.11 -6.21
N PRO A 29 -0.47 23.81 -5.95
CA PRO A 29 0.61 22.89 -5.60
C PRO A 29 1.69 22.97 -6.69
N ALA A 30 2.94 23.16 -6.27
CA ALA A 30 4.10 23.10 -7.14
C ALA A 30 4.13 21.68 -7.72
N TRP A 31 3.67 21.54 -8.97
CA TRP A 31 3.48 20.27 -9.63
C TRP A 31 4.38 20.23 -10.87
N PRO A 32 5.03 19.09 -11.17
CA PRO A 32 5.84 18.96 -12.37
C PRO A 32 5.02 19.22 -13.64
N ASP A 33 5.61 19.97 -14.57
CA ASP A 33 5.09 20.12 -15.93
C ASP A 33 5.42 18.89 -16.81
N ASP A 34 6.37 18.05 -16.38
CA ASP A 34 6.68 16.79 -17.06
C ASP A 34 5.66 15.72 -16.71
N ALA A 35 4.72 15.49 -17.63
CA ALA A 35 3.68 14.47 -17.52
C ALA A 35 4.22 13.03 -17.38
N ARG A 36 5.47 12.75 -17.77
CA ARG A 36 6.05 11.41 -17.62
C ARG A 36 6.56 11.13 -16.22
N LEU A 37 6.74 12.15 -15.39
CA LEU A 37 7.35 11.99 -14.07
C LEU A 37 6.51 11.09 -13.17
N VAL A 38 5.20 11.36 -13.09
CA VAL A 38 4.27 10.67 -12.18
C VAL A 38 4.19 9.16 -12.49
N PRO A 39 3.89 8.71 -13.73
CA PRO A 39 3.83 7.28 -14.02
C PRO A 39 5.20 6.59 -13.87
N ARG A 40 6.29 7.28 -14.22
CA ARG A 40 7.65 6.73 -14.10
C ARG A 40 8.02 6.49 -12.64
N GLU A 41 7.73 7.44 -11.75
CA GLU A 41 7.93 7.29 -10.31
C GLU A 41 7.04 6.18 -9.74
N ALA A 42 5.76 6.13 -10.13
CA ALA A 42 4.84 5.07 -9.71
C ALA A 42 5.35 3.68 -10.09
N SER A 43 6.01 3.57 -11.24
CA SER A 43 6.56 2.32 -11.75
C SER A 43 7.70 1.74 -10.89
N ARG A 44 8.34 2.58 -10.06
CA ARG A 44 9.42 2.18 -9.13
C ARG A 44 8.91 1.68 -7.78
N LEU A 45 7.62 1.87 -7.50
CA LEU A 45 7.04 1.46 -6.23
C LEU A 45 7.02 -0.08 -6.11
N GLY A 46 7.43 -0.56 -4.94
CA GLY A 46 7.36 -1.97 -4.57
C GLY A 46 6.00 -2.35 -4.02
N LEU A 47 5.72 -3.66 -3.97
CA LEU A 47 4.45 -4.17 -3.46
C LEU A 47 4.17 -3.75 -2.00
N GLN A 48 5.20 -3.55 -1.17
CA GLN A 48 5.06 -3.00 0.19
C GLN A 48 4.55 -1.56 0.19
N HIS A 49 4.99 -0.72 -0.75
CA HIS A 49 4.55 0.68 -0.84
C HIS A 49 3.08 0.74 -1.21
N LEU A 50 2.70 -0.05 -2.23
CA LEU A 50 1.31 -0.13 -2.69
C LEU A 50 0.37 -0.66 -1.59
N ALA A 51 0.79 -1.72 -0.88
CA ALA A 51 0.00 -2.28 0.21
C ALA A 51 -0.19 -1.27 1.36
N ALA A 52 0.90 -0.67 1.84
CA ALA A 52 0.83 0.32 2.91
C ALA A 52 0.03 1.55 2.51
N ALA A 53 0.14 1.99 1.26
CA ALA A 53 -0.63 3.12 0.75
C ALA A 53 -2.12 2.81 0.68
N ILE A 54 -2.51 1.59 0.31
CA ILE A 54 -3.93 1.18 0.35
C ILE A 54 -4.43 1.12 1.78
N ASP A 55 -3.70 0.47 2.70
CA ASP A 55 -4.10 0.37 4.10
C ASP A 55 -4.28 1.77 4.71
N SER A 56 -3.37 2.70 4.40
CA SER A 56 -3.50 4.11 4.81
C SER A 56 -4.67 4.81 4.11
N ARG A 57 -4.88 4.58 2.81
CA ARG A 57 -5.98 5.19 2.02
C ARG A 57 -7.35 4.82 2.60
N LEU A 58 -7.54 3.58 3.07
CA LEU A 58 -8.78 3.13 3.72
C LEU A 58 -9.15 3.92 4.98
N THR A 59 -8.20 4.64 5.58
CA THR A 59 -8.47 5.50 6.75
C THR A 59 -8.83 6.94 6.38
N ARG A 60 -8.94 7.25 5.07
CA ARG A 60 -9.13 8.62 4.59
C ARG A 60 -10.55 8.83 4.10
N ALA A 61 -11.26 9.79 4.70
CA ALA A 61 -12.62 10.15 4.29
C ALA A 61 -12.75 10.57 2.82
N TRP A 62 -11.68 11.11 2.21
CA TRP A 62 -11.69 11.48 0.80
C TRP A 62 -11.67 10.28 -0.15
N ALA A 63 -11.26 9.10 0.31
CA ALA A 63 -11.15 7.90 -0.50
C ALA A 63 -12.49 7.17 -0.68
N ASP A 64 -13.49 7.49 0.16
CA ASP A 64 -14.78 6.81 0.21
C ASP A 64 -15.71 7.17 -0.96
N LYS A 65 -15.53 8.36 -1.55
CA LYS A 65 -16.39 8.89 -2.62
C LYS A 65 -15.57 9.59 -3.69
N GLU A 66 -16.07 9.52 -4.92
CA GLU A 66 -15.50 10.28 -6.02
C GLU A 66 -15.64 11.78 -5.78
N ASP A 67 -14.56 12.52 -6.03
CA ASP A 67 -14.52 13.97 -5.88
C ASP A 67 -15.18 14.61 -7.12
N PRO A 68 -16.24 15.43 -6.95
CA PRO A 68 -16.97 16.00 -8.07
C PRO A 68 -16.09 16.90 -8.94
N LEU A 69 -15.04 17.52 -8.37
CA LEU A 69 -14.08 18.33 -9.13
C LEU A 69 -13.27 17.47 -10.10
N LEU A 70 -12.89 16.25 -9.71
CA LEU A 70 -12.17 15.32 -10.57
C LEU A 70 -13.07 14.76 -11.66
N ALA A 71 -14.30 14.40 -11.32
CA ALA A 71 -15.28 13.97 -12.31
C ALA A 71 -15.50 15.05 -13.38
N ALA A 72 -15.65 16.31 -12.97
CA ALA A 72 -15.77 17.45 -13.88
C ALA A 72 -14.52 17.68 -14.73
N LEU A 73 -13.31 17.62 -14.12
CA LEU A 73 -12.04 17.77 -14.83
C LEU A 73 -11.88 16.71 -15.92
N ARG A 74 -12.16 15.44 -15.60
CA ARG A 74 -12.09 14.33 -16.56
C ARG A 74 -13.11 14.48 -17.70
N ALA A 75 -14.33 14.89 -17.38
CA ALA A 75 -15.37 15.12 -18.38
C ALA A 75 -15.07 16.31 -19.30
N GLY A 76 -14.42 17.36 -18.77
CA GLY A 76 -14.02 18.54 -19.53
C GLY A 76 -12.84 18.32 -20.48
N HIS A 77 -12.01 17.31 -20.22
CA HIS A 77 -10.75 17.08 -20.93
C HIS A 77 -10.55 15.60 -21.35
N PRO A 78 -11.46 15.03 -22.17
CA PRO A 78 -11.41 13.61 -22.51
C PRO A 78 -10.18 13.21 -23.35
N ALA A 79 -9.69 14.12 -24.20
CA ALA A 79 -8.50 13.87 -25.02
C ALA A 79 -7.21 13.82 -24.18
N GLU A 80 -7.07 14.74 -23.21
CA GLU A 80 -5.96 14.75 -22.27
C GLU A 80 -6.03 13.59 -21.29
N LEU A 81 -7.23 13.18 -20.88
CA LEU A 81 -7.43 12.00 -20.05
C LEU A 81 -6.95 10.74 -20.78
N ALA A 82 -7.34 10.55 -22.04
CA ALA A 82 -6.86 9.44 -22.85
C ALA A 82 -5.32 9.44 -22.98
N ALA A 83 -4.72 10.62 -23.19
CA ALA A 83 -3.26 10.75 -23.23
C ALA A 83 -2.60 10.43 -21.87
N ALA A 84 -3.22 10.81 -20.75
CA ALA A 84 -2.74 10.44 -19.41
C ALA A 84 -2.81 8.94 -19.18
N GLU A 85 -3.93 8.30 -19.56
CA GLU A 85 -4.11 6.86 -19.51
C GLU A 85 -3.07 6.12 -20.36
N ASP A 86 -2.78 6.60 -21.56
CA ASP A 86 -1.75 6.04 -22.45
C ASP A 86 -0.36 6.11 -21.83
N LEU A 87 0.00 7.24 -21.20
CA LEU A 87 1.28 7.36 -20.48
C LEU A 87 1.36 6.41 -19.28
N VAL A 88 0.28 6.31 -18.50
CA VAL A 88 0.19 5.37 -17.37
C VAL A 88 0.28 3.92 -17.85
N ASN A 89 -0.41 3.59 -18.94
CA ASN A 89 -0.35 2.28 -19.58
C ASN A 89 1.04 1.96 -20.11
N ALA A 90 1.75 2.93 -20.68
CA ALA A 90 3.11 2.75 -21.19
C ALA A 90 4.11 2.41 -20.08
N GLU A 91 4.02 3.07 -18.91
CA GLU A 91 4.98 2.91 -17.80
C GLU A 91 4.64 1.75 -16.85
N LEU A 92 3.35 1.53 -16.58
CA LEU A 92 2.87 0.51 -15.63
C LEU A 92 2.43 -0.79 -16.33
N GLY A 93 2.02 -0.70 -17.60
CA GLY A 93 1.35 -1.79 -18.30
C GLY A 93 -0.06 -2.07 -17.76
N GLY A 94 -0.63 -3.20 -18.17
CA GLY A 94 -1.88 -3.68 -17.56
C GLY A 94 -1.71 -4.04 -16.08
N ARG A 95 -2.82 -4.19 -15.36
CA ARG A 95 -2.86 -4.50 -13.91
C ARG A 95 -1.92 -5.64 -13.49
N THR A 96 -1.92 -6.74 -14.23
CA THR A 96 -1.08 -7.92 -13.95
C THR A 96 0.40 -7.67 -14.24
N ALA A 97 0.72 -6.85 -15.24
CA ALA A 97 2.09 -6.43 -15.53
C ALA A 97 2.62 -5.54 -14.41
N TRP A 98 1.81 -4.57 -13.95
CA TRP A 98 2.19 -3.70 -12.86
C TRP A 98 2.37 -4.46 -11.54
N LEU A 99 1.47 -5.39 -11.21
CA LEU A 99 1.61 -6.22 -10.01
C LEU A 99 2.91 -7.04 -10.03
N ARG A 100 3.25 -7.64 -11.18
CA ARG A 100 4.53 -8.35 -11.36
C ARG A 100 5.72 -7.41 -11.21
N LYS A 101 5.66 -6.20 -11.78
CA LYS A 101 6.71 -5.18 -11.64
C LYS A 101 6.88 -4.76 -10.17
N ALA A 102 5.79 -4.52 -9.45
CA ALA A 102 5.81 -4.20 -8.02
C ALA A 102 6.36 -5.34 -7.15
N GLN A 103 6.06 -6.61 -7.51
CA GLN A 103 6.66 -7.79 -6.88
C GLN A 103 8.17 -7.87 -7.14
N ALA A 104 8.62 -7.59 -8.36
CA ALA A 104 10.04 -7.56 -8.70
C ALA A 104 10.78 -6.43 -7.93
N ASN A 105 10.19 -5.24 -7.86
CA ASN A 105 10.73 -4.12 -7.07
C ASN A 105 10.85 -4.49 -5.59
N ARG A 106 9.84 -5.16 -5.01
CA ARG A 106 9.90 -5.69 -3.65
C ARG A 106 11.05 -6.69 -3.48
N ALA A 107 11.18 -7.64 -4.41
CA ALA A 107 12.22 -8.67 -4.34
C ALA A 107 13.61 -8.05 -4.41
N ALA A 108 13.83 -7.08 -5.30
CA ALA A 108 15.08 -6.33 -5.40
C ALA A 108 15.38 -5.55 -4.11
N PHE A 109 14.38 -4.85 -3.56
CA PHE A 109 14.51 -4.10 -2.31
C PHE A 109 14.87 -5.01 -1.12
N LEU A 110 14.28 -6.20 -1.05
CA LEU A 110 14.51 -7.16 0.04
C LEU A 110 15.69 -8.11 -0.22
N ALA A 111 16.33 -8.06 -1.39
CA ALA A 111 17.43 -8.94 -1.75
C ALA A 111 18.60 -8.90 -0.73
N PRO A 112 19.03 -7.73 -0.21
CA PRO A 112 20.07 -7.70 0.82
C PRO A 112 19.65 -8.38 2.13
N VAL A 113 18.39 -8.21 2.54
CA VAL A 113 17.84 -8.86 3.73
C VAL A 113 17.76 -10.38 3.53
N ALA A 114 17.25 -10.82 2.38
CA ALA A 114 17.18 -12.22 2.01
C ALA A 114 18.57 -12.86 1.98
N GLY A 115 19.57 -12.18 1.40
CA GLY A 115 20.97 -12.63 1.39
C GLY A 115 21.53 -12.82 2.80
N ARG A 116 21.33 -11.85 3.71
CA ARG A 116 21.72 -11.98 5.13
C ARG A 116 21.05 -13.19 5.80
N ARG A 117 19.74 -13.35 5.62
CA ARG A 117 18.98 -14.47 6.20
C ARG A 117 19.38 -15.83 5.63
N GLN A 118 19.80 -15.87 4.37
CA GLN A 118 20.33 -17.07 3.73
C GLN A 118 21.71 -17.43 4.29
N ALA A 119 22.61 -16.45 4.44
CA ALA A 119 23.91 -16.66 5.09
C ALA A 119 23.76 -17.14 6.54
N ASP A 120 22.77 -16.61 7.28
CA ASP A 120 22.42 -17.04 8.64
C ASP A 120 21.76 -18.44 8.71
N GLY A 121 21.56 -19.13 7.58
CA GLY A 121 20.91 -20.44 7.53
C GLY A 121 19.40 -20.44 7.84
N ARG A 122 18.77 -19.27 7.99
CA ARG A 122 17.37 -19.13 8.44
C ARG A 122 16.37 -19.77 7.48
N TYR A 123 16.65 -19.73 6.18
CA TYR A 123 15.83 -20.43 5.18
C TYR A 123 15.89 -21.94 5.34
N GLY A 124 17.08 -22.51 5.58
CA GLY A 124 17.23 -23.95 5.86
C GLY A 124 16.47 -24.36 7.12
N THR A 125 16.60 -23.57 8.20
CA THR A 125 15.82 -23.78 9.43
C THR A 125 14.31 -23.72 9.18
N ALA A 126 13.85 -22.78 8.36
CA ALA A 126 12.43 -22.65 8.03
C ALA A 126 11.92 -23.86 7.23
N VAL A 127 12.68 -24.34 6.25
CA VAL A 127 12.35 -25.53 5.46
C VAL A 127 12.25 -26.75 6.38
N LEU A 128 13.23 -26.96 7.25
CA LEU A 128 13.22 -28.06 8.21
C LEU A 128 12.01 -27.99 9.15
N GLN A 129 11.75 -26.82 9.76
CA GLN A 129 10.62 -26.63 10.66
C GLN A 129 9.26 -26.84 9.97
N ARG A 130 9.13 -26.40 8.71
CA ARG A 130 7.92 -26.64 7.91
C ARG A 130 7.77 -28.11 7.52
N ALA A 131 8.86 -28.80 7.19
CA ALA A 131 8.83 -30.24 6.90
C ALA A 131 8.40 -31.06 8.12
N VAL A 132 8.96 -30.75 9.30
CA VAL A 132 8.54 -31.37 10.57
C VAL A 132 7.07 -31.07 10.85
N LEU A 133 6.61 -29.84 10.65
CA LEU A 133 5.21 -29.47 10.83
C LEU A 133 4.28 -30.28 9.93
N VAL A 134 4.61 -30.43 8.64
CA VAL A 134 3.82 -31.22 7.69
C VAL A 134 3.77 -32.69 8.11
N LEU A 135 4.90 -33.27 8.52
CA LEU A 135 4.97 -34.65 8.99
C LEU A 135 4.09 -34.89 10.21
N VAL A 136 4.17 -34.02 11.22
CA VAL A 136 3.36 -34.12 12.45
C VAL A 136 1.87 -34.01 12.14
N LEU A 137 1.47 -33.01 11.35
CA LEU A 137 0.07 -32.78 11.02
C LEU A 137 -0.54 -33.92 10.19
N THR A 138 0.24 -34.47 9.25
CA THR A 138 -0.19 -35.63 8.44
C THR A 138 -0.31 -36.88 9.32
N GLY A 139 0.61 -37.08 10.26
CA GLY A 139 0.54 -38.16 11.24
C GLY A 139 -0.72 -38.10 12.11
N VAL A 140 -1.08 -36.90 12.60
CA VAL A 140 -2.32 -36.67 13.36
C VAL A 140 -3.56 -36.99 12.51
N ALA A 141 -3.62 -36.51 11.27
CA ALA A 141 -4.72 -36.83 10.37
C ALA A 141 -4.86 -38.33 10.11
N GLY A 142 -3.72 -39.03 9.88
CA GLY A 142 -3.69 -40.47 9.69
C GLY A 142 -4.17 -41.26 10.91
N ALA A 143 -3.79 -40.82 12.12
CA ALA A 143 -4.26 -41.43 13.36
C ALA A 143 -5.78 -41.28 13.54
N VAL A 144 -6.34 -40.10 13.23
CA VAL A 144 -7.80 -39.88 13.26
C VAL A 144 -8.50 -40.75 12.22
N ALA A 145 -7.96 -40.85 11.00
CA ALA A 145 -8.51 -41.69 9.95
C ALA A 145 -8.57 -43.18 10.38
N ALA A 146 -7.50 -43.68 11.01
CA ALA A 146 -7.43 -45.05 11.52
C ALA A 146 -8.42 -45.29 12.67
N ALA A 147 -8.56 -44.33 13.60
CA ALA A 147 -9.43 -44.46 14.77
C ALA A 147 -10.93 -44.38 14.42
N THR A 148 -11.29 -43.69 13.33
CA THR A 148 -12.68 -43.39 12.98
C THR A 148 -13.28 -44.37 11.97
N GLN A 149 -12.51 -45.37 11.52
CA GLN A 149 -12.94 -46.43 10.59
C GLN A 149 -13.67 -45.91 9.34
N GLY A 150 -13.29 -44.73 8.84
CA GLY A 150 -13.89 -44.15 7.64
C GLY A 150 -15.15 -43.29 7.86
N ASN A 151 -15.50 -42.96 9.12
CA ASN A 151 -16.53 -41.95 9.38
C ASN A 151 -16.11 -40.59 8.82
N LEU A 152 -16.86 -40.09 7.83
CA LEU A 152 -16.54 -38.87 7.08
C LEU A 152 -16.51 -37.61 7.94
N LEU A 153 -17.39 -37.50 8.92
CA LEU A 153 -17.54 -36.29 9.75
C LEU A 153 -16.27 -35.96 10.58
N PRO A 154 -15.71 -36.89 11.40
CA PRO A 154 -14.48 -36.62 12.14
C PRO A 154 -13.25 -36.47 11.23
N LEU A 155 -13.22 -37.15 10.09
CA LEU A 155 -12.19 -36.98 9.06
C LEU A 155 -12.18 -35.56 8.48
N LEU A 156 -13.35 -35.02 8.12
CA LEU A 156 -13.49 -33.64 7.66
C LEU A 156 -13.09 -32.63 8.73
N ALA A 157 -13.53 -32.83 9.98
CA ALA A 157 -13.17 -31.97 11.10
C ALA A 157 -11.65 -31.95 11.35
N ALA A 158 -11.01 -33.12 11.32
CA ALA A 158 -9.55 -33.23 11.46
C ALA A 158 -8.81 -32.59 10.29
N GLY A 159 -9.30 -32.74 9.05
CA GLY A 159 -8.74 -32.09 7.88
C GLY A 159 -8.78 -30.56 7.99
N LEU A 160 -9.92 -29.98 8.37
CA LEU A 160 -10.06 -28.54 8.59
C LEU A 160 -9.14 -28.05 9.72
N ALA A 161 -9.07 -28.79 10.83
CA ALA A 161 -8.19 -28.45 11.95
C ALA A 161 -6.71 -28.48 11.56
N VAL A 162 -6.28 -29.50 10.81
CA VAL A 162 -4.91 -29.62 10.31
C VAL A 162 -4.55 -28.48 9.35
N CYS A 163 -5.43 -28.14 8.40
CA CYS A 163 -5.22 -27.00 7.51
C CYS A 163 -5.11 -25.68 8.28
N GLY A 164 -5.97 -25.46 9.27
CA GLY A 164 -5.93 -24.27 10.13
C GLY A 164 -4.62 -24.19 10.93
N LEU A 165 -4.22 -25.29 11.57
CA LEU A 165 -2.96 -25.37 12.32
C LEU A 165 -1.73 -25.17 11.42
N ALA A 166 -1.72 -25.76 10.21
CA ALA A 166 -0.64 -25.57 9.25
C ALA A 166 -0.47 -24.09 8.89
N TYR A 167 -1.58 -23.38 8.65
CA TYR A 167 -1.56 -21.95 8.34
C TYR A 167 -1.00 -21.12 9.50
N VAL A 168 -1.49 -21.33 10.72
CA VAL A 168 -1.08 -20.58 11.91
C VAL A 168 0.40 -20.86 12.27
N LEU A 169 0.78 -22.14 12.36
CA LEU A 169 2.13 -22.54 12.74
C LEU A 169 3.16 -22.21 11.65
N GLY A 170 2.78 -22.29 10.36
CA GLY A 170 3.64 -21.86 9.26
C GLY A 170 3.93 -20.36 9.29
N ASN A 171 2.94 -19.53 9.64
CA ASN A 171 3.12 -18.09 9.84
C ASN A 171 4.01 -17.81 11.06
N LEU A 172 3.85 -18.57 12.16
CA LEU A 172 4.69 -18.45 13.34
C LEU A 172 6.17 -18.75 13.03
N VAL A 173 6.46 -19.80 12.26
CA VAL A 173 7.84 -20.12 11.80
C VAL A 173 8.44 -18.96 11.01
N THR A 174 7.65 -18.40 10.08
CA THR A 174 8.06 -17.26 9.23
C THR A 174 8.37 -16.02 10.08
N ALA A 175 7.51 -15.71 11.06
CA ALA A 175 7.67 -14.58 11.97
C ALA A 175 8.87 -14.77 12.91
N ARG A 176 9.00 -15.95 13.54
CA ARG A 176 10.11 -16.27 14.45
C ARG A 176 11.47 -16.18 13.76
N LEU A 177 11.55 -16.60 12.50
CA LEU A 177 12.78 -16.54 11.71
C LEU A 177 12.97 -15.21 10.97
N ARG A 178 12.05 -14.24 11.15
CA ARG A 178 12.07 -12.91 10.53
C ARG A 178 12.31 -12.98 9.03
N LEU A 179 11.63 -13.92 8.38
CA LEU A 179 11.69 -14.06 6.93
C LEU A 179 10.77 -13.02 6.25
N PRO A 180 11.12 -12.55 5.04
CA PRO A 180 10.25 -11.67 4.27
C PRO A 180 8.86 -12.29 4.07
N VAL A 181 7.82 -11.63 4.60
CA VAL A 181 6.42 -12.05 4.44
C VAL A 181 5.91 -11.60 3.08
N PRO A 182 5.10 -12.39 2.34
CA PRO A 182 4.46 -11.90 1.12
C PRO A 182 3.44 -10.81 1.46
N ALA A 183 3.59 -9.61 0.88
CA ALA A 183 2.51 -8.62 0.92
C ALA A 183 1.35 -9.11 0.05
N ARG A 184 0.12 -8.95 0.53
CA ARG A 184 -1.09 -9.27 -0.22
C ARG A 184 -1.73 -7.98 -0.66
N LEU A 185 -2.05 -7.88 -1.95
CA LEU A 185 -2.75 -6.73 -2.52
C LEU A 185 -3.99 -7.23 -3.25
N GLN A 186 -5.15 -6.64 -2.95
CA GLN A 186 -6.35 -6.91 -3.73
C GLN A 186 -6.29 -6.15 -5.05
N SER A 187 -6.77 -6.77 -6.12
CA SER A 187 -6.69 -6.24 -7.48
C SER A 187 -7.58 -5.01 -7.70
N ALA A 188 -8.70 -4.89 -6.99
CA ALA A 188 -9.59 -3.72 -7.06
C ALA A 188 -8.91 -2.46 -6.52
N TRP A 189 -8.19 -2.58 -5.39
CA TRP A 189 -7.51 -1.44 -4.77
C TRP A 189 -6.33 -0.92 -5.61
N LEU A 190 -5.72 -1.78 -6.43
CA LEU A 190 -4.67 -1.36 -7.37
C LEU A 190 -5.22 -0.42 -8.46
N GLU A 191 -6.48 -0.60 -8.88
CA GLU A 191 -7.12 0.30 -9.85
C GLU A 191 -7.45 1.67 -9.24
N GLU A 192 -7.74 1.74 -7.95
CA GLU A 192 -7.92 3.03 -7.26
C GLU A 192 -6.61 3.82 -7.26
N ILE A 193 -5.49 3.18 -6.91
CA ILE A 193 -4.17 3.83 -7.02
C ILE A 193 -3.88 4.23 -8.47
N ARG A 194 -4.21 3.37 -9.43
CA ARG A 194 -4.01 3.67 -10.85
C ARG A 194 -4.72 4.96 -11.25
N ARG A 195 -5.98 5.15 -10.83
CA ARG A 195 -6.75 6.38 -11.09
C ARG A 195 -6.09 7.60 -10.44
N ASP A 196 -5.65 7.48 -9.19
CA ASP A 196 -4.94 8.56 -8.51
C ASP A 196 -3.66 9.00 -9.27
N ILE A 197 -2.95 8.04 -9.89
CA ILE A 197 -1.78 8.32 -10.76
C ILE A 197 -2.23 8.97 -12.08
N THR A 198 -3.30 8.48 -12.70
CA THR A 198 -3.85 9.03 -13.94
C THR A 198 -4.32 10.48 -13.76
N ASP A 199 -5.01 10.80 -12.67
CA ASP A 199 -5.49 12.16 -12.39
C ASP A 199 -4.35 13.16 -12.21
N ALA A 200 -3.32 12.74 -11.48
CA ALA A 200 -2.11 13.50 -11.27
C ALA A 200 -1.31 13.69 -12.58
N THR A 201 -1.34 12.69 -13.47
CA THR A 201 -0.75 12.75 -14.81
C THR A 201 -1.55 13.68 -15.72
N LEU A 202 -2.89 13.62 -15.68
CA LEU A 202 -3.79 14.51 -16.39
C LEU A 202 -3.51 15.98 -16.04
N LEU A 203 -3.39 16.30 -14.75
CA LEU A 203 -3.04 17.66 -14.34
C LEU A 203 -1.70 18.12 -14.94
N SER A 204 -0.70 17.24 -14.98
CA SER A 204 0.62 17.54 -15.56
C SER A 204 0.52 17.83 -17.06
N ILE A 205 -0.29 17.04 -17.79
CA ILE A 205 -0.57 17.29 -19.21
C ILE A 205 -1.26 18.63 -19.41
N LEU A 206 -2.31 18.93 -18.63
CA LEU A 206 -3.05 20.18 -18.73
C LEU A 206 -2.15 21.41 -18.48
N ARG A 207 -1.29 21.34 -17.46
CA ARG A 207 -0.29 22.38 -17.18
C ARG A 207 0.73 22.54 -18.31
N SER A 208 1.23 21.44 -18.87
CA SER A 208 2.16 21.48 -20.02
C SER A 208 1.56 22.14 -21.27
N LYS A 209 0.22 22.13 -21.39
CA LYS A 209 -0.52 22.79 -22.48
C LYS A 209 -0.95 24.23 -22.14
N GLY A 210 -0.61 24.73 -20.95
CA GLY A 210 -1.01 26.07 -20.49
C GLY A 210 -2.50 26.18 -20.14
N VAL A 211 -3.18 25.06 -19.86
CA VAL A 211 -4.57 25.08 -19.41
C VAL A 211 -4.61 25.49 -17.93
N ASP A 212 -5.34 26.57 -17.64
CA ASP A 212 -5.53 27.02 -16.26
C ASP A 212 -6.54 26.11 -15.55
N VAL A 213 -6.08 25.44 -14.49
CA VAL A 213 -6.88 24.54 -13.66
C VAL A 213 -6.96 25.18 -12.29
N ASP A 214 -8.19 25.40 -11.80
CA ASP A 214 -8.38 26.04 -10.51
C ASP A 214 -7.68 25.26 -9.38
N GLU A 215 -7.25 26.01 -8.36
CA GLU A 215 -6.41 25.47 -7.29
C GLU A 215 -7.07 24.29 -6.54
N ARG A 216 -8.39 24.30 -6.37
CA ARG A 216 -9.11 23.24 -5.65
C ARG A 216 -9.10 21.95 -6.46
N THR A 217 -9.37 22.06 -7.76
CA THR A 217 -9.33 20.93 -8.69
C THR A 217 -7.91 20.39 -8.84
N ALA A 218 -6.91 21.26 -8.94
CA ALA A 218 -5.50 20.85 -8.98
C ALA A 218 -5.10 20.08 -7.71
N ARG A 219 -5.45 20.58 -6.52
CA ARG A 219 -5.20 19.87 -5.24
C ARG A 219 -5.92 18.53 -5.18
N ALA A 220 -7.17 18.46 -5.64
CA ALA A 220 -7.90 17.20 -5.69
C ALA A 220 -7.20 16.18 -6.60
N ALA A 221 -6.67 16.62 -7.75
CA ALA A 221 -6.07 15.74 -8.76
C ALA A 221 -4.75 15.14 -8.29
N VAL A 222 -4.00 15.85 -7.46
CA VAL A 222 -2.70 15.40 -6.95
C VAL A 222 -2.79 14.66 -5.63
N ARG A 223 -3.88 14.85 -4.86
CA ARG A 223 -4.04 14.34 -3.50
C ARG A 223 -3.71 12.86 -3.35
N GLY A 224 -4.21 12.02 -4.27
CA GLY A 224 -3.98 10.58 -4.23
C GLY A 224 -2.52 10.20 -4.47
N TRP A 225 -1.88 10.80 -5.49
CA TRP A 225 -0.46 10.59 -5.77
C TRP A 225 0.45 11.11 -4.64
N GLU A 226 0.17 12.29 -4.10
CA GLU A 226 0.92 12.84 -2.97
C GLU A 226 0.80 11.95 -1.73
N HIS A 227 -0.40 11.43 -1.45
CA HIS A 227 -0.60 10.49 -0.35
C HIS A 227 0.22 9.20 -0.56
N LEU A 228 0.19 8.63 -1.76
CA LEU A 228 0.99 7.45 -2.11
C LEU A 228 2.48 7.69 -1.94
N ARG A 229 3.00 8.83 -2.43
CA ARG A 229 4.42 9.21 -2.27
C ARG A 229 4.79 9.38 -0.81
N PHE A 230 3.95 10.05 -0.03
CA PHE A 230 4.16 10.24 1.41
C PHE A 230 4.26 8.89 2.13
N VAL A 231 3.32 7.97 1.87
CA VAL A 231 3.34 6.65 2.50
C VAL A 231 4.54 5.82 2.04
N ALA A 232 4.86 5.83 0.74
CA ALA A 232 6.04 5.14 0.22
C ALA A 232 7.32 5.63 0.92
N ALA A 233 7.49 6.95 1.05
CA ALA A 233 8.62 7.53 1.77
C ALA A 233 8.67 7.09 3.24
N LYS A 234 7.52 7.01 3.93
CA LYS A 234 7.46 6.50 5.31
C LYS A 234 7.81 5.01 5.41
N VAL A 235 7.42 4.21 4.42
CA VAL A 235 7.85 2.80 4.35
C VAL A 235 9.35 2.72 4.15
N ASP A 236 9.94 3.50 3.25
CA ASP A 236 11.39 3.53 3.02
C ASP A 236 12.15 3.96 4.29
N GLU A 237 11.68 5.00 4.99
CA GLU A 237 12.25 5.46 6.27
C GLU A 237 12.27 4.36 7.34
N ILE A 238 11.17 3.63 7.50
CA ILE A 238 11.07 2.53 8.48
C ILE A 238 12.10 1.43 8.19
N HIS A 239 12.39 1.16 6.91
CA HIS A 239 13.34 0.14 6.51
C HIS A 239 14.80 0.64 6.51
N ALA A 240 15.02 1.95 6.36
CA ALA A 240 16.35 2.55 6.47
C ALA A 240 16.83 2.66 7.92
N GLY A 241 15.90 2.79 8.88
CA GLY A 241 16.18 2.86 10.33
C GLY A 241 16.24 1.52 11.06
N SER A 242 16.24 0.39 10.34
CA SER A 242 16.24 -0.99 10.88
C SER A 242 17.45 -1.81 10.43
#